data_AF-A0AAJ3LQS2-F1
#
_entry.id   AF-A0AAJ3LQS2-F1
#
_cell.length_a   1.000
_cell.length_b   1.000
_cell.length_c   1.000
_cell.angle_alpha   90.00
_cell.angle_beta   90.00
_cell.angle_gamma   90.00
#
_symmetry.space_group_name_H-M   'P 1'
#
loop_
_entity.id
_entity.type
_entity.pdbx_description
1 polymer ?
#
loop_
_entity_poly.entity_id
_entity_poly.type
_entity_poly.pdbx_seq_one_letter_code
_entity_poly.pdbx_strand_id
1 'polypeptide(L)'
;MKAYAALWGSLLGVFLASTLVSAAMMGPPGRRNQYLDAMTAVAVAGPATMVALLAGVTVALLPVPTRRAFAPTAETFSITLLVIVTAVALYRGAVGADDDRQLDAGAVGGWLFGAVGIMVLLTAVAIRADRRRRADRRATSTTARRSSRR
;
A
#
# COMPACT_ATOMS: atom_id res chain seq x y z
N MET A 1 -13.63 21.65 -3.96
CA MET A 1 -12.54 20.65 -4.13
C MET A 1 -11.76 20.26 -2.87
N LYS A 2 -11.89 20.96 -1.72
CA LYS A 2 -11.18 20.57 -0.46
C LYS A 2 -11.67 19.24 0.12
N ALA A 3 -12.99 19.00 0.11
CA ALA A 3 -13.60 17.77 0.61
C ALA A 3 -13.13 16.51 -0.15
N TYR A 4 -13.02 16.60 -1.49
CA TYR A 4 -12.51 15.50 -2.32
C TYR A 4 -11.07 15.11 -1.98
N ALA A 5 -10.19 16.10 -1.80
CA ALA A 5 -8.79 15.82 -1.43
C ALA A 5 -8.67 15.19 -0.03
N ALA A 6 -9.52 15.60 0.91
CA ALA A 6 -9.60 15.00 2.24
C ALA A 6 -10.07 13.54 2.16
N LEU A 7 -11.15 13.27 1.41
CA LEU A 7 -11.68 11.92 1.20
C LEU A 7 -10.65 11.00 0.53
N TRP A 8 -9.99 11.48 -0.52
CA TRP A 8 -8.98 10.69 -1.21
C TRP A 8 -7.77 10.41 -0.29
N GLY A 9 -7.33 11.43 0.47
CA GLY A 9 -6.25 11.28 1.44
C GLY A 9 -6.57 10.32 2.58
N SER A 10 -7.80 10.34 3.11
CA SER A 10 -8.23 9.41 4.15
C SER A 10 -8.32 7.98 3.61
N LEU A 11 -8.87 7.78 2.41
CA LEU A 11 -8.91 6.46 1.77
C LEU A 11 -7.50 5.92 1.50
N LEU A 12 -6.56 6.76 1.05
CA LEU A 12 -5.16 6.37 0.91
C LEU A 12 -4.58 5.99 2.28
N GLY A 13 -4.84 6.77 3.33
CA GLY A 13 -4.39 6.46 4.69
C GLY A 13 -4.90 5.10 5.18
N VAL A 14 -6.20 4.82 4.98
CA VAL A 14 -6.83 3.53 5.32
C VAL A 14 -6.19 2.38 4.53
N PHE A 15 -5.98 2.56 3.22
CA PHE A 15 -5.32 1.57 2.37
C PHE A 15 -3.89 1.25 2.86
N LEU A 16 -3.08 2.27 3.11
CA LEU A 16 -1.70 2.09 3.57
C LEU A 16 -1.64 1.46 4.97
N ALA A 17 -2.49 1.91 5.89
CA ALA A 17 -2.52 1.40 7.26
C ALA A 17 -2.97 -0.07 7.31
N SER A 18 -4.05 -0.42 6.61
CA SER A 18 -4.55 -1.80 6.53
C SER A 18 -3.56 -2.74 5.85
N THR A 19 -2.87 -2.26 4.79
CA THR A 19 -1.76 -2.98 4.17
C THR A 19 -0.64 -3.28 5.16
N LEU A 20 -0.22 -2.27 5.93
CA LEU A 20 0.83 -2.45 6.93
C LEU A 20 0.41 -3.42 8.03
N VAL A 21 -0.83 -3.33 8.53
CA VAL A 21 -1.35 -4.27 9.54
C VAL A 21 -1.36 -5.70 9.00
N SER A 22 -1.86 -5.90 7.77
CA SER A 22 -1.87 -7.21 7.12
C SER A 22 -0.45 -7.80 7.04
N ALA A 23 0.52 -7.03 6.54
CA ALA A 23 1.90 -7.48 6.43
C ALA A 23 2.58 -7.70 7.79
N ALA A 24 2.31 -6.86 8.79
CA ALA A 24 2.92 -6.98 10.11
C ALA A 24 2.45 -8.24 10.85
N MET A 25 1.17 -8.60 10.73
CA MET A 25 0.62 -9.82 11.33
C MET A 25 1.21 -11.09 10.70
N MET A 26 1.41 -11.06 9.38
CA MET A 26 1.99 -12.18 8.63
C MET A 26 3.51 -12.11 8.46
N GLY A 27 4.17 -11.15 9.12
CA GLY A 27 5.64 -11.00 9.12
C GLY A 27 6.36 -12.20 9.74
N PRO A 28 7.71 -12.23 9.73
CA PRO A 28 8.50 -13.23 10.46
C PRO A 28 8.35 -13.09 11.99
N PRO A 29 8.49 -14.19 12.76
CA PRO A 29 8.44 -14.13 14.20
C PRO A 29 9.69 -13.37 14.67
N GLY A 30 9.49 -12.41 15.57
CA GLY A 30 10.56 -11.61 16.12
C GLY A 30 10.25 -11.26 17.58
N ARG A 31 11.23 -10.67 18.27
CA ARG A 31 11.14 -10.39 19.73
C ARG A 31 9.87 -9.63 20.16
N ARG A 32 9.25 -8.86 19.25
CA ARG A 32 8.01 -8.11 19.51
C ARG A 32 6.72 -8.90 19.23
N ASN A 33 6.77 -9.92 18.38
CA ASN A 33 5.61 -10.73 17.98
C ASN A 33 5.73 -12.20 18.44
N GLN A 34 6.71 -12.52 19.30
CA GLN A 34 6.98 -13.87 19.76
C GLN A 34 5.82 -14.49 20.57
N TYR A 35 4.92 -13.66 21.11
CA TYR A 35 3.74 -14.08 21.85
C TYR A 35 2.44 -13.90 21.06
N LEU A 36 2.54 -13.50 19.79
CA LEU A 36 1.37 -13.26 18.96
C LEU A 36 0.90 -14.60 18.39
N ASP A 37 -0.18 -15.11 18.97
CA ASP A 37 -0.78 -16.39 18.60
C ASP A 37 -1.23 -16.39 17.13
N ALA A 38 -1.07 -17.53 16.45
CA ALA A 38 -1.38 -17.69 15.03
C ALA A 38 -2.84 -17.41 14.72
N MET A 39 -3.77 -17.84 15.58
CA MET A 39 -5.20 -17.58 15.39
C MET A 39 -5.47 -16.07 15.39
N THR A 40 -4.84 -15.34 16.31
CA THR A 40 -4.96 -13.88 16.38
C THR A 40 -4.34 -13.20 15.16
N ALA A 41 -3.16 -13.66 14.72
CA ALA A 41 -2.50 -13.13 13.53
C ALA A 41 -3.40 -13.22 12.30
N VAL A 42 -3.98 -14.39 12.04
CA VAL A 42 -4.85 -14.64 10.89
C VAL A 42 -6.16 -13.86 11.01
N ALA A 43 -6.77 -13.84 12.20
CA ALA A 43 -8.02 -13.12 12.46
C ALA A 43 -7.89 -11.61 12.24
N VAL A 44 -6.70 -11.03 12.38
CA VAL A 44 -6.44 -9.61 12.09
C VAL A 44 -5.96 -9.42 10.64
N ALA A 45 -5.07 -10.28 10.15
CA ALA A 45 -4.51 -10.17 8.81
C ALA A 45 -5.57 -10.32 7.71
N GLY A 46 -6.52 -11.24 7.86
CA GLY A 46 -7.58 -11.48 6.88
C GLY A 46 -8.44 -10.23 6.63
N PRO A 47 -9.13 -9.69 7.66
CA PRO A 47 -9.91 -8.47 7.54
C PRO A 47 -9.07 -7.26 7.06
N ALA A 48 -7.84 -7.11 7.57
CA ALA A 48 -6.95 -6.04 7.13
C ALA A 48 -6.62 -6.14 5.64
N THR A 49 -6.39 -7.36 5.13
CA THR A 49 -6.17 -7.62 3.70
C THR A 49 -7.39 -7.24 2.88
N MET A 50 -8.59 -7.63 3.31
CA MET A 50 -9.83 -7.28 2.63
C MET A 50 -10.04 -5.77 2.55
N VAL A 51 -9.86 -5.06 3.68
CA VAL A 51 -9.97 -3.60 3.74
C VAL A 51 -8.94 -2.94 2.83
N ALA A 52 -7.69 -3.44 2.82
CA ALA A 52 -6.64 -2.94 1.95
C ALA A 52 -7.01 -3.09 0.47
N LEU A 53 -7.56 -4.24 0.07
CA LEU A 53 -7.99 -4.45 -1.31
C LEU A 53 -9.13 -3.50 -1.70
N LEU A 54 -10.18 -3.38 -0.88
CA LEU A 54 -11.33 -2.52 -1.17
C LEU A 54 -10.95 -1.03 -1.22
N ALA A 55 -10.21 -0.56 -0.22
CA ALA A 55 -9.73 0.81 -0.17
C ALA A 55 -8.73 1.08 -1.32
N GLY A 56 -7.82 0.14 -1.57
CA GLY A 56 -6.82 0.23 -2.64
C GLY A 56 -7.45 0.31 -4.03
N VAL A 57 -8.45 -0.52 -4.34
CA VAL A 57 -9.22 -0.43 -5.60
C VAL A 57 -9.88 0.94 -5.72
N THR A 58 -10.53 1.40 -4.65
CA THR A 58 -11.22 2.71 -4.66
C THR A 58 -10.24 3.86 -4.93
N VAL A 59 -9.11 3.89 -4.22
CA VAL A 59 -8.04 4.89 -4.39
C VAL A 59 -7.43 4.79 -5.78
N ALA A 60 -7.18 3.58 -6.26
CA ALA A 60 -6.60 3.31 -7.56
C ALA A 60 -7.53 3.70 -8.71
N LEU A 61 -8.85 3.76 -8.54
CA LEU A 61 -9.79 4.24 -9.55
C LEU A 61 -9.93 5.77 -9.51
N LEU A 62 -9.99 6.37 -8.33
CA LEU A 62 -10.21 7.80 -8.15
C LEU A 62 -9.04 8.68 -8.64
N PRO A 63 -9.31 9.79 -9.37
CA PRO A 63 -8.26 10.66 -9.88
C PRO A 63 -7.46 11.34 -8.75
N VAL A 64 -6.13 11.37 -8.89
CA VAL A 64 -5.24 11.97 -7.87
C VAL A 64 -5.55 13.48 -7.72
N PRO A 65 -5.83 13.98 -6.50
CA PRO A 65 -6.10 15.40 -6.28
C PRO A 65 -4.96 16.32 -6.74
N THR A 66 -5.29 17.47 -7.30
CA THR A 66 -4.34 18.44 -7.91
C THR A 66 -3.51 19.27 -6.92
N ARG A 67 -3.32 18.81 -5.68
CA ARG A 67 -2.51 19.52 -4.67
C ARG A 67 -1.05 19.08 -4.74
N ARG A 68 -0.12 20.04 -4.79
CA ARG A 68 1.33 19.84 -4.96
C ARG A 68 1.95 18.75 -4.07
N ALA A 69 1.45 18.57 -2.84
CA ALA A 69 2.01 17.60 -1.88
C ALA A 69 1.45 16.17 -2.01
N PHE A 70 0.31 15.96 -2.67
CA PHE A 70 -0.39 14.66 -2.65
C PHE A 70 0.31 13.60 -3.50
N ALA A 71 0.65 13.94 -4.75
CA ALA A 71 1.32 13.02 -5.67
C ALA A 71 2.67 12.48 -5.13
N PRO A 72 3.64 13.30 -4.69
CA PRO A 72 4.89 12.77 -4.17
C PRO A 72 4.72 11.97 -2.87
N THR A 73 3.78 12.35 -2.01
CA THR A 73 3.47 11.62 -0.76
C THR A 73 2.92 10.23 -1.06
N ALA A 74 1.91 10.15 -1.94
CA ALA A 74 1.29 8.88 -2.33
C ALA A 74 2.28 7.95 -3.02
N GLU A 75 3.14 8.49 -3.90
CA GLU A 75 4.21 7.75 -4.56
C GLU A 75 5.17 7.12 -3.55
N THR A 76 5.76 7.94 -2.68
CA THR A 76 6.75 7.48 -1.68
C THR A 76 6.16 6.43 -0.75
N PHE A 77 5.01 6.69 -0.14
CA PHE A 77 4.42 5.74 0.82
C PHE A 77 3.98 4.44 0.16
N SER A 78 3.47 4.48 -1.08
CA SER A 78 3.08 3.27 -1.81
C SER A 78 4.29 2.41 -2.15
N ILE A 79 5.40 3.02 -2.57
CA ILE A 79 6.65 2.30 -2.85
C ILE A 79 7.24 1.71 -1.57
N THR A 80 7.29 2.48 -0.48
CA THR A 80 7.81 1.99 0.80
C THR A 80 7.02 0.77 1.29
N LEU A 81 5.69 0.82 1.26
CA LEU A 81 4.87 -0.34 1.64
C LEU A 81 4.97 -1.48 0.63
N LEU A 82 5.16 -1.21 -0.66
CA LEU A 82 5.38 -2.25 -1.66
C LEU A 82 6.61 -3.07 -1.30
N VAL A 83 7.72 -2.41 -0.99
CA VAL A 83 8.96 -3.09 -0.57
C VAL A 83 8.73 -3.93 0.70
N ILE A 84 8.04 -3.38 1.70
CA ILE A 84 7.75 -4.09 2.95
C ILE A 84 6.87 -5.33 2.69
N VAL A 85 5.76 -5.18 1.97
CA VAL A 85 4.83 -6.27 1.66
C VAL A 85 5.53 -7.34 0.83
N THR A 86 6.33 -6.95 -0.17
CA THR A 86 7.12 -7.90 -0.97
C THR A 86 8.10 -8.68 -0.11
N ALA A 87 8.83 -8.04 0.80
CA ALA A 87 9.75 -8.74 1.69
C ALA A 87 9.03 -9.77 2.58
N VAL A 88 7.87 -9.41 3.14
CA VAL A 88 7.05 -10.34 3.94
C VAL A 88 6.47 -11.48 3.07
N ALA A 89 5.97 -11.16 1.89
CA ALA A 89 5.42 -12.14 0.96
C ALA A 89 6.47 -13.14 0.48
N LEU A 90 7.71 -12.69 0.23
CA LEU A 90 8.83 -13.57 -0.11
C LEU A 90 9.21 -14.47 1.07
N TYR A 91 9.29 -13.92 2.29
CA TYR A 91 9.52 -14.70 3.49
C TYR A 91 8.44 -15.79 3.65
N ARG A 92 7.15 -15.43 3.55
CA ARG A 92 6.05 -16.38 3.65
C ARG A 92 5.95 -17.35 2.47
N GLY A 93 6.38 -16.94 1.28
CA GLY A 93 6.47 -17.83 0.13
C GLY A 93 7.58 -18.88 0.28
N ALA A 94 8.67 -18.54 0.98
CA ALA A 94 9.79 -19.45 1.22
C ALA A 94 9.58 -20.36 2.43
N VAL A 95 9.05 -19.81 3.54
CA VAL A 95 8.87 -20.54 4.81
C VAL A 95 7.47 -21.18 4.92
N GLY A 96 6.48 -20.62 4.23
CA GLY A 96 5.10 -21.10 4.31
C GLY A 96 4.54 -20.99 5.73
N ALA A 97 4.01 -22.13 6.19
CA ALA A 97 3.45 -22.35 7.52
C ALA A 97 4.46 -22.88 8.55
N ASP A 98 5.68 -23.20 8.12
CA ASP A 98 6.68 -23.91 8.93
C ASP A 98 7.45 -22.98 9.89
N ASP A 99 6.87 -21.86 10.32
CA ASP A 99 7.44 -21.04 11.39
C ASP A 99 6.93 -21.47 12.77
N ASP A 100 7.59 -20.98 13.82
CA ASP A 100 7.28 -21.32 15.23
C ASP A 100 5.84 -21.02 15.67
N ARG A 101 5.05 -20.37 14.82
CA ARG A 101 3.65 -20.01 15.07
C ARG A 101 2.63 -21.07 14.63
N GLN A 102 3.05 -22.15 13.96
CA GLN A 102 2.13 -23.23 13.52
C GLN A 102 0.93 -22.69 12.73
N LEU A 103 1.20 -21.80 11.77
CA LEU A 103 0.14 -21.23 10.94
C LEU A 103 -0.52 -22.30 10.06
N ASP A 104 -1.80 -22.12 9.74
CA ASP A 104 -2.46 -22.97 8.76
C ASP A 104 -1.94 -22.66 7.34
N ALA A 105 -1.53 -23.69 6.59
CA ALA A 105 -0.99 -23.53 5.24
C ALA A 105 -2.04 -22.95 4.27
N GLY A 106 -3.33 -23.28 4.45
CA GLY A 106 -4.43 -22.70 3.68
C GLY A 106 -4.56 -21.20 3.93
N ALA A 107 -4.49 -20.77 5.19
CA ALA A 107 -4.50 -19.37 5.58
C ALA A 107 -3.31 -18.58 5.01
N VAL A 108 -2.10 -19.17 5.03
CA VAL A 108 -0.91 -18.54 4.42
C VAL A 108 -1.08 -18.40 2.91
N GLY A 109 -1.58 -19.43 2.22
CA GLY A 109 -1.85 -19.40 0.79
C GLY A 109 -2.89 -18.34 0.40
N GLY A 110 -4.01 -18.28 1.14
CA GLY A 110 -5.05 -17.27 0.95
C GLY A 110 -4.52 -15.85 1.19
N TRP A 111 -3.69 -15.66 2.21
CA TRP A 111 -3.05 -14.37 2.46
C TRP A 111 -2.06 -13.99 1.36
N LEU A 112 -1.23 -14.92 0.87
CA LEU A 112 -0.29 -14.66 -0.24
C LEU A 112 -1.02 -14.19 -1.49
N PHE A 113 -2.16 -14.79 -1.82
CA PHE A 113 -3.00 -14.33 -2.92
C PHE A 113 -3.48 -12.88 -2.71
N GLY A 114 -3.94 -12.55 -1.49
CA GLY A 114 -4.30 -11.18 -1.12
C GLY A 114 -3.12 -10.21 -1.18
N ALA A 115 -1.93 -10.62 -0.75
CA ALA A 115 -0.71 -9.84 -0.79
C ALA A 115 -0.31 -9.49 -2.23
N VAL A 116 -0.47 -10.42 -3.19
CA VAL A 116 -0.29 -10.14 -4.62
C VAL A 116 -1.24 -9.04 -5.09
N GLY A 117 -2.52 -9.11 -4.72
CA GLY A 117 -3.49 -8.07 -5.03
C GLY A 117 -3.08 -6.69 -4.47
N ILE A 118 -2.62 -6.65 -3.21
CA ILE A 118 -2.12 -5.43 -2.57
C ILE A 118 -0.89 -4.88 -3.32
N MET A 119 0.07 -5.74 -3.70
CA MET A 119 1.27 -5.33 -4.45
C MET A 119 0.91 -4.71 -5.81
N VAL A 120 -0.07 -5.28 -6.53
CA VAL A 120 -0.58 -4.71 -7.78
C VAL A 120 -1.20 -3.33 -7.54
N LEU A 121 -2.00 -3.17 -6.49
CA LEU A 121 -2.65 -1.89 -6.16
C LEU A 121 -1.63 -0.82 -5.75
N LEU A 122 -0.66 -1.15 -4.90
CA LEU A 122 0.42 -0.22 -4.52
C LEU A 122 1.21 0.24 -5.75
N THR A 123 1.51 -0.69 -6.66
CA THR A 123 2.20 -0.39 -7.92
C THR A 123 1.35 0.55 -8.80
N ALA A 124 0.07 0.26 -8.95
CA ALA A 124 -0.86 1.09 -9.72
C ALA A 124 -0.97 2.52 -9.15
N VAL A 125 -1.09 2.64 -7.82
CA VAL A 125 -1.13 3.94 -7.13
C VAL A 125 0.19 4.70 -7.31
N ALA A 126 1.34 4.04 -7.14
CA ALA A 126 2.66 4.66 -7.34
C ALA A 126 2.84 5.18 -8.77
N ILE A 127 2.51 4.39 -9.79
CA ILE A 127 2.60 4.79 -11.20
C ILE A 127 1.66 5.98 -11.49
N ARG A 128 0.42 5.95 -10.99
CA ARG A 128 -0.55 7.05 -11.18
C ARG A 128 -0.03 8.34 -10.53
N ALA A 129 0.52 8.23 -9.32
CA ALA A 129 1.09 9.36 -8.59
C ALA A 129 2.31 9.96 -9.29
N ASP A 130 3.25 9.12 -9.77
CA ASP A 130 4.42 9.57 -10.54
C ASP A 130 4.01 10.24 -11.87
N ARG A 131 3.08 9.65 -12.63
CA ARG A 131 2.54 10.26 -13.86
C ARG A 131 1.97 11.65 -13.59
N ARG A 132 1.21 11.81 -12.50
CA ARG A 132 0.65 13.10 -12.09
C ARG A 132 1.75 14.11 -11.72
N ARG A 133 2.71 13.70 -10.90
CA ARG A 133 3.86 14.52 -10.51
C ARG A 133 4.66 15.01 -11.72
N ARG A 134 4.90 14.15 -12.71
CA ARG A 134 5.58 14.51 -13.96
C ARG A 134 4.78 15.51 -14.79
N ALA A 135 3.45 15.36 -14.87
CA ALA A 135 2.58 16.31 -15.56
C ALA A 135 2.63 17.71 -14.93
N ASP A 136 2.56 17.80 -13.59
CA ASP A 136 2.60 19.08 -12.87
C ASP A 136 3.97 19.79 -13.03
N ARG A 137 5.07 19.03 -13.07
CA ARG A 137 6.42 19.56 -13.36
C ARG A 137 6.52 20.15 -14.77
N ARG A 138 5.99 19.44 -15.78
CA ARG A 138 5.98 19.91 -17.18
C ARG A 138 5.16 21.20 -17.34
N ALA A 139 3.99 21.27 -16.71
CA ALA A 139 3.15 22.47 -16.73
C ALA A 139 3.89 23.70 -16.13
N THR A 140 4.55 23.52 -14.98
CA THR A 140 5.30 24.60 -14.33
C THR A 140 6.46 25.12 -15.20
N SER A 141 7.22 24.21 -15.84
CA SER A 141 8.33 24.59 -16.73
C SER A 141 7.88 25.38 -17.98
N THR A 142 6.70 25.05 -18.50
CA THR A 142 6.14 25.73 -19.68
C THR A 142 5.73 27.16 -19.35
N THR A 143 5.10 27.38 -18.19
CA THR A 143 4.72 28.71 -17.72
C THR A 143 5.94 29.59 -17.45
N ALA A 144 6.97 29.06 -16.79
CA ALA A 144 8.21 29.79 -16.51
C ALA A 144 8.94 30.23 -17.79
N ARG A 145 8.95 29.39 -18.84
CA ARG A 145 9.53 29.73 -20.14
C ARG A 145 8.74 30.80 -20.90
N ARG A 146 7.43 30.89 -20.64
CA ARG A 146 6.54 31.87 -21.28
C ARG A 146 6.64 33.24 -20.60
N SER A 147 6.88 33.29 -19.29
CA SER A 147 7.12 34.53 -18.55
C SER A 147 8.48 35.15 -18.84
N SER A 148 9.53 34.35 -19.09
CA SER A 148 10.86 34.88 -19.43
C SER A 148 10.98 35.48 -20.84
N ARG A 149 9.93 35.37 -21.66
CA ARG A 149 9.89 35.88 -23.05
C ARG A 149 9.07 37.18 -23.18
N ARG A 150 8.44 37.64 -22.10
CA ARG A 150 7.74 38.92 -22.02
C ARG A 150 8.60 39.88 -21.22
#